data_AF-A0A1G1FFR3-F1
#
_entry.id   AF-A0A1G1FFR3-F1
#
_cell.length_a   1.000
_cell.length_b   1.000
_cell.length_c   1.000
_cell.angle_alpha   90.00
_cell.angle_beta   90.00
_cell.angle_gamma   90.00
#
_symmetry.space_group_name_H-M   'P 1'
#
loop_
_entity.id
_entity.type
_entity.pdbx_description
1 polymer ?
#
loop_
_entity_poly.entity_id
_entity_poly.type
_entity_poly.pdbx_seq_one_letter_code
_entity_poly.pdbx_strand_id
1 'polypeptide(L)'
;MDNLSKEYIIDFFSKKLSLFGDAPASVGWTAAGQRLRYECILSLLPLQGNSILDFGCGKGDFYGFIGQKGIEAEYTGIDINKRLIEVAAGNYPEGKFLALDIDSEELTETFDYIIVCGVFNLNIQSVKESVETIIKKLFCHTDKTLLFNCLSAHSKTKDTNLVYFDPLEALSTAFKITKSVNLYHSHIEGDIFLLLNRELNDLQPS
;
A
#
# COMPACT_ATOMS: atom_id res chain seq x y z
N MET A 1 -1.56 7.70 13.29
CA MET A 1 -0.12 7.84 13.58
C MET A 1 0.14 9.22 14.17
N ASP A 2 1.03 9.37 15.15
CA ASP A 2 1.35 10.70 15.69
C ASP A 2 2.20 11.53 14.70
N ASN A 3 2.22 12.86 14.88
CA ASN A 3 2.88 13.76 13.94
C ASN A 3 4.40 13.58 13.88
N LEU A 4 5.07 13.22 14.99
CA LEU A 4 6.52 13.03 14.99
C LEU A 4 6.91 11.80 14.17
N SER A 5 6.13 10.71 14.30
CA SER A 5 6.30 9.51 13.47
C SER A 5 6.13 9.80 11.98
N LYS A 6 5.14 10.62 11.61
CA LYS A 6 4.92 11.04 10.21
C LYS A 6 6.07 11.89 9.68
N GLU A 7 6.50 12.90 10.44
CA GLU A 7 7.64 13.76 10.08
C GLU A 7 8.91 12.93 9.86
N TYR A 8 9.16 11.95 10.74
CA TYR A 8 10.28 11.03 10.61
C TYR A 8 10.21 10.21 9.31
N ILE A 9 9.05 9.64 8.98
CA ILE A 9 8.86 8.88 7.73
C ILE A 9 9.12 9.76 6.50
N ILE A 10 8.54 10.96 6.48
CA ILE A 10 8.70 11.92 5.38
C ILE A 10 10.18 12.27 5.20
N ASP A 11 10.88 12.60 6.28
CA ASP A 11 12.31 12.94 6.23
C ASP A 11 13.16 11.72 5.79
N PHE A 12 12.87 10.53 6.32
CA PHE A 12 13.56 9.30 5.97
C PHE A 12 13.50 9.02 4.46
N PHE A 13 12.31 9.02 3.87
CA PHE A 13 12.15 8.77 2.44
C PHE A 13 12.61 9.95 1.57
N SER A 14 12.51 11.20 2.05
CA SER A 14 13.08 12.37 1.35
C SER A 14 14.60 12.28 1.24
N LYS A 15 15.28 11.81 2.29
CA LYS A 15 16.74 11.56 2.28
C LYS A 15 17.09 10.42 1.33
N LYS A 16 16.35 9.31 1.36
CA LYS A 16 16.58 8.19 0.42
C LYS A 16 16.34 8.60 -1.03
N LEU A 17 15.31 9.39 -1.31
CA LEU A 17 15.09 9.97 -2.64
C LEU A 17 16.28 10.83 -3.08
N SER A 18 16.82 11.66 -2.18
CA SER A 18 17.99 12.50 -2.50
C SER A 18 19.26 11.67 -2.77
N LEU A 19 19.41 10.51 -2.12
CA LEU A 19 20.57 9.63 -2.27
C LEU A 19 20.49 8.71 -3.49
N PHE A 20 19.30 8.18 -3.78
CA PHE A 20 19.10 7.14 -4.78
C PHE A 20 18.36 7.61 -6.04
N GLY A 21 17.87 8.85 -6.05
CA GLY A 21 17.07 9.39 -7.15
C GLY A 21 15.85 8.53 -7.43
N ASP A 22 15.56 8.31 -8.71
CA ASP A 22 14.38 7.56 -9.16
C ASP A 22 14.51 6.03 -9.05
N ALA A 23 15.57 5.52 -8.41
CA ALA A 23 15.73 4.08 -8.23
C ALA A 23 14.74 3.52 -7.19
N PRO A 24 14.34 2.24 -7.27
CA PRO A 24 13.50 1.58 -6.25
C PRO A 24 14.06 1.66 -4.82
N ALA A 25 15.38 1.81 -4.69
CA ALA A 25 16.05 1.97 -3.41
C ALA A 25 15.63 3.23 -2.64
N SER A 26 15.15 4.28 -3.34
CA SER A 26 14.62 5.50 -2.73
C SER A 26 13.40 5.24 -1.84
N VAL A 27 12.60 4.24 -2.19
CA VAL A 27 11.40 3.81 -1.45
C VAL A 27 11.62 2.49 -0.70
N GLY A 28 12.88 2.08 -0.53
CA GLY A 28 13.23 0.93 0.31
C GLY A 28 13.17 -0.43 -0.36
N TRP A 29 13.06 -0.49 -1.68
CA TRP A 29 13.02 -1.75 -2.41
C TRP A 29 14.29 -2.02 -3.22
N THR A 30 14.58 -3.31 -3.43
CA THR A 30 15.40 -3.72 -4.58
C THR A 30 14.51 -3.75 -5.82
N ALA A 31 15.07 -3.54 -7.01
CA ALA A 31 14.29 -3.57 -8.25
C ALA A 31 13.56 -4.92 -8.45
N ALA A 32 14.24 -6.04 -8.16
CA ALA A 32 13.64 -7.36 -8.22
C ALA A 32 12.52 -7.54 -7.18
N GLY A 33 12.74 -7.08 -5.93
CA GLY A 33 11.76 -7.19 -4.86
C GLY A 33 10.51 -6.36 -5.09
N GLN A 34 10.65 -5.15 -5.67
CA GLN A 34 9.53 -4.30 -6.06
C GLN A 34 8.71 -4.98 -7.15
N ARG A 35 9.38 -5.43 -8.23
CA ARG A 35 8.73 -6.11 -9.35
C ARG A 35 7.96 -7.36 -8.91
N LEU A 36 8.55 -8.19 -8.04
CA LEU A 36 7.89 -9.41 -7.54
C LEU A 36 6.56 -9.09 -6.84
N ARG A 37 6.52 -8.03 -6.03
CA ARG A 37 5.29 -7.60 -5.34
C ARG A 37 4.26 -7.08 -6.33
N TYR A 38 4.66 -6.32 -7.33
CA TYR A 38 3.74 -5.84 -8.36
C TYR A 38 3.15 -6.97 -9.19
N GLU A 39 3.94 -7.95 -9.63
CA GLU A 39 3.44 -9.15 -10.32
C GLU A 39 2.48 -9.95 -9.41
N CYS A 40 2.80 -10.07 -8.11
CA CYS A 40 1.92 -10.73 -7.15
C CYS A 40 0.58 -9.99 -7.01
N ILE A 41 0.58 -8.66 -6.90
CA ILE A 41 -0.65 -7.85 -6.85
C ILE A 41 -1.51 -8.09 -8.08
N LEU A 42 -0.91 -8.09 -9.28
CA LEU A 42 -1.64 -8.36 -10.53
C LEU A 42 -2.20 -9.78 -10.62
N SER A 43 -1.57 -10.75 -9.96
CA SER A 43 -2.10 -12.13 -9.87
C SER A 43 -3.27 -12.27 -8.90
N LEU A 44 -3.42 -11.34 -7.96
CA LEU A 44 -4.41 -11.39 -6.89
C LEU A 44 -5.63 -10.49 -7.16
N LEU A 45 -5.47 -9.40 -7.91
CA LEU A 45 -6.51 -8.42 -8.18
C LEU A 45 -6.74 -8.21 -9.69
N PRO A 46 -7.98 -8.31 -10.19
CA PRO A 46 -8.31 -8.03 -11.59
C PRO A 46 -8.49 -6.52 -11.82
N LEU A 47 -7.38 -5.81 -12.01
CA LEU A 47 -7.34 -4.34 -12.05
C LEU A 47 -7.95 -3.71 -13.31
N GLN A 48 -8.05 -4.44 -14.42
CA GLN A 48 -8.52 -3.92 -15.71
C GLN A 48 -9.92 -3.32 -15.61
N GLY A 49 -10.07 -2.06 -16.02
CA GLY A 49 -11.34 -1.33 -16.06
C GLY A 49 -11.93 -0.99 -14.69
N ASN A 50 -11.14 -1.07 -13.62
CA ASN A 50 -11.57 -0.78 -12.25
C ASN A 50 -10.92 0.51 -11.73
N SER A 51 -11.51 1.12 -10.70
CA SER A 51 -10.91 2.23 -9.96
C SER A 51 -9.96 1.75 -8.87
N ILE A 52 -8.79 2.38 -8.78
CA ILE A 52 -7.70 1.92 -7.92
C ILE A 52 -7.16 3.08 -7.10
N LEU A 53 -7.04 2.86 -5.79
CA LEU A 53 -6.19 3.67 -4.93
C LEU A 53 -4.93 2.89 -4.57
N ASP A 54 -3.77 3.41 -4.97
CA ASP A 54 -2.47 2.97 -4.45
C ASP A 54 -2.07 3.88 -3.28
N PHE A 55 -2.32 3.39 -2.06
CA PHE A 55 -2.03 4.11 -0.84
C PHE A 55 -0.58 3.86 -0.43
N GLY A 56 0.20 4.93 -0.26
CA GLY A 56 1.66 4.88 -0.16
C GLY A 56 2.32 4.56 -1.51
N CYS A 57 1.84 5.20 -2.59
CA CYS A 57 2.31 4.95 -3.96
C CYS A 57 3.78 5.36 -4.19
N GLY A 58 4.39 6.11 -3.27
CA GLY A 58 5.74 6.63 -3.39
C GLY A 58 5.90 7.45 -4.67
N LYS A 59 6.78 6.99 -5.55
CA LYS A 59 7.11 7.66 -6.82
C LYS A 59 6.19 7.23 -7.99
N GLY A 60 5.09 6.54 -7.72
CA GLY A 60 4.15 6.09 -8.74
C GLY A 60 4.64 4.93 -9.61
N ASP A 61 5.68 4.20 -9.19
CA ASP A 61 6.27 3.11 -10.00
C ASP A 61 5.26 1.99 -10.32
N PHE A 62 4.26 1.79 -9.45
CA PHE A 62 3.21 0.81 -9.70
C PHE A 62 2.29 1.24 -10.85
N TYR A 63 1.94 2.53 -10.96
CA TYR A 63 1.22 3.09 -12.12
C TYR A 63 1.96 2.79 -13.43
N GLY A 64 3.25 3.12 -13.49
CA GLY A 64 4.07 2.83 -14.66
C GLY A 64 4.15 1.34 -14.98
N PHE A 65 4.22 0.49 -13.95
CA PHE A 65 4.25 -0.96 -14.11
C PHE A 65 2.95 -1.52 -14.69
N ILE A 66 1.77 -1.10 -14.21
CA ILE A 66 0.49 -1.59 -14.75
C ILE A 66 0.26 -1.08 -16.17
N GLY A 67 0.67 0.15 -16.48
CA GLY A 67 0.63 0.69 -17.85
C GLY A 67 1.48 -0.13 -18.82
N GLN A 68 2.70 -0.53 -18.41
CA GLN A 68 3.55 -1.43 -19.21
C GLN A 68 2.93 -2.82 -19.46
N LYS A 69 2.00 -3.25 -18.60
CA LYS A 69 1.25 -4.50 -18.73
C LYS A 69 -0.01 -4.35 -19.59
N GLY A 70 -0.29 -3.14 -20.10
CA GLY A 70 -1.50 -2.84 -20.86
C GLY A 70 -2.76 -2.86 -20.01
N ILE A 71 -2.63 -2.65 -18.69
CA ILE A 71 -3.76 -2.58 -17.78
C ILE A 71 -4.26 -1.14 -17.76
N GLU A 72 -5.49 -0.95 -18.23
CA GLU A 72 -6.17 0.34 -18.17
C GLU A 72 -7.05 0.37 -16.91
N ALA A 73 -6.82 1.35 -16.04
CA ALA A 73 -7.54 1.50 -14.78
C ALA A 73 -7.63 2.98 -14.39
N GLU A 74 -8.68 3.35 -13.64
CA GLU A 74 -8.80 4.69 -13.05
C GLU A 74 -7.92 4.75 -11.80
N TYR A 75 -6.64 5.07 -12.00
CA TYR A 75 -5.63 5.02 -10.95
C TYR A 75 -5.48 6.36 -10.21
N THR A 76 -5.52 6.29 -8.89
CA THR A 76 -5.13 7.36 -7.97
C THR A 76 -3.99 6.88 -7.09
N GLY A 77 -2.88 7.62 -7.05
CA GLY A 77 -1.77 7.39 -6.13
C GLY A 77 -1.79 8.41 -4.99
N ILE A 78 -1.72 7.94 -3.75
CA ILE A 78 -1.60 8.80 -2.57
C ILE A 78 -0.32 8.48 -1.82
N ASP A 79 0.40 9.50 -1.38
CA ASP A 79 1.51 9.36 -0.44
C ASP A 79 1.56 10.59 0.47
N ILE A 80 1.97 10.42 1.71
CA ILE A 80 2.12 11.55 2.65
C ILE A 80 3.34 12.43 2.29
N ASN A 81 4.32 11.87 1.57
CA ASN A 81 5.52 12.58 1.18
C ASN A 81 5.32 13.32 -0.15
N LYS A 82 5.11 14.64 -0.06
CA LYS A 82 4.96 15.52 -1.22
C LYS A 82 6.10 15.43 -2.24
N ARG A 83 7.36 15.20 -1.82
CA ARG A 83 8.48 15.10 -2.76
C ARG A 83 8.42 13.83 -3.61
N LEU A 84 7.93 12.72 -3.05
CA LEU A 84 7.71 11.50 -3.82
C LEU A 84 6.58 11.71 -4.85
N ILE A 85 5.51 12.40 -4.46
CA ILE A 85 4.40 12.76 -5.35
C ILE A 85 4.84 13.69 -6.48
N GLU A 86 5.71 14.67 -6.21
CA GLU A 86 6.28 15.54 -7.25
C GLU A 86 7.07 14.72 -8.29
N VAL A 87 7.83 13.70 -7.85
CA VAL A 87 8.52 12.78 -8.77
C VAL A 87 7.52 11.90 -9.52
N ALA A 88 6.50 11.37 -8.85
CA ALA A 88 5.45 10.56 -9.48
C ALA A 88 4.74 11.32 -10.60
N ALA A 89 4.31 12.55 -10.34
CA ALA A 89 3.65 13.42 -11.30
C ALA A 89 4.59 13.83 -12.46
N GLY A 90 5.89 13.99 -12.18
CA GLY A 90 6.89 14.26 -13.22
C GLY A 90 7.13 13.06 -14.15
N ASN A 91 7.20 11.86 -13.58
CA ASN A 91 7.40 10.61 -14.32
C ASN A 91 6.16 10.19 -15.11
N TYR A 92 4.97 10.46 -14.57
CA TYR A 92 3.69 10.03 -15.11
C TYR A 92 2.68 11.19 -15.15
N PRO A 93 2.81 12.13 -16.10
CA PRO A 93 1.96 13.34 -16.14
C PRO A 93 0.46 13.07 -16.33
N GLU A 94 0.09 11.89 -16.84
CA GLU A 94 -1.30 11.47 -17.01
C GLU A 94 -1.89 10.79 -15.76
N GLY A 95 -1.07 10.46 -14.76
CA GLY A 95 -1.52 9.85 -13.52
C GLY A 95 -2.06 10.88 -12.51
N LYS A 96 -3.05 10.47 -11.72
CA LYS A 96 -3.56 11.28 -10.59
C LYS A 96 -2.77 10.95 -9.33
N PHE A 97 -1.91 11.87 -8.89
CA PHE A 97 -1.11 11.72 -7.68
C PHE A 97 -1.38 12.83 -6.67
N LEU A 98 -1.66 12.47 -5.42
CA LEU A 98 -2.04 13.41 -4.37
C LEU A 98 -1.11 13.25 -3.15
N ALA A 99 -0.57 14.38 -2.69
CA ALA A 99 0.09 14.44 -1.39
C ALA A 99 -0.98 14.63 -0.31
N LEU A 100 -1.30 13.57 0.43
CA LEU A 100 -2.43 13.57 1.37
C LEU A 100 -2.07 12.79 2.64
N ASP A 101 -2.43 13.36 3.79
CA ASP A 101 -2.35 12.71 5.10
C ASP A 101 -3.74 12.23 5.55
N ILE A 102 -3.97 10.91 5.50
CA ILE A 102 -5.26 10.26 5.81
C ILE A 102 -5.74 10.43 7.26
N ASP A 103 -4.87 10.91 8.14
CA ASP A 103 -5.25 11.22 9.52
C ASP A 103 -5.75 12.66 9.70
N SER A 104 -5.42 13.58 8.79
CA SER A 104 -5.87 14.98 8.83
C SER A 104 -6.83 15.35 7.70
N GLU A 105 -6.88 14.56 6.64
CA GLU A 105 -7.66 14.81 5.44
C GLU A 105 -8.60 13.63 5.15
N GLU A 106 -9.77 13.93 4.59
CA GLU A 106 -10.80 12.94 4.27
C GLU A 106 -10.69 12.50 2.81
N LEU A 107 -10.78 11.19 2.56
CA LEU A 107 -10.98 10.68 1.20
C LEU A 107 -12.43 10.90 0.80
N THR A 108 -12.67 11.56 -0.32
CA THR A 108 -14.04 11.84 -0.80
C THR A 108 -14.56 10.82 -1.80
N GLU A 109 -13.68 9.97 -2.32
CA GLU A 109 -13.96 8.98 -3.37
C GLU A 109 -13.95 7.56 -2.78
N THR A 110 -14.61 6.63 -3.48
CA THR A 110 -14.48 5.19 -3.25
C THR A 110 -13.76 4.54 -4.44
N PHE A 111 -13.17 3.39 -4.19
CA PHE A 111 -12.37 2.66 -5.17
C PHE A 111 -12.75 1.19 -5.16
N ASP A 112 -12.83 0.58 -6.34
CA ASP A 112 -12.99 -0.87 -6.46
C ASP A 112 -11.88 -1.60 -5.69
N TYR A 113 -10.64 -1.17 -5.90
CA TYR A 113 -9.47 -1.74 -5.25
C TYR A 113 -8.66 -0.68 -4.51
N ILE A 114 -8.35 -0.96 -3.24
CA ILE A 114 -7.33 -0.19 -2.51
C ILE A 114 -6.13 -1.10 -2.26
N ILE A 115 -4.94 -0.63 -2.63
CA ILE A 115 -3.68 -1.35 -2.51
C ILE A 115 -2.82 -0.63 -1.48
N VAL A 116 -2.35 -1.38 -0.48
CA VAL A 116 -1.44 -0.93 0.57
C VAL A 116 -0.23 -1.85 0.53
N CYS A 117 0.77 -1.52 -0.28
CA CYS A 117 1.95 -2.37 -0.48
C CYS A 117 3.19 -1.83 0.22
N GLY A 118 3.53 -2.43 1.37
CA GLY A 118 4.77 -2.13 2.11
C GLY A 118 4.83 -0.74 2.76
N VAL A 119 3.70 -0.05 2.85
CA VAL A 119 3.56 1.29 3.46
C VAL A 119 3.99 1.28 4.94
N PHE A 120 3.67 0.22 5.66
CA PHE A 120 3.86 0.10 7.09
C PHE A 120 5.07 -0.76 7.46
N ASN A 121 6.08 -0.86 6.59
CA ASN A 121 7.24 -1.71 6.84
C ASN A 121 8.34 -1.05 7.68
N LEU A 122 8.36 0.28 7.84
CA LEU A 122 9.36 0.95 8.67
C LEU A 122 9.05 0.73 10.16
N ASN A 123 10.07 0.35 10.93
CA ASN A 123 9.93 0.13 12.36
C ASN A 123 9.91 1.47 13.12
N ILE A 124 8.70 1.98 13.34
CA ILE A 124 8.43 3.19 14.11
C ILE A 124 7.49 2.87 15.27
N GLN A 125 7.48 3.75 16.26
CA GLN A 125 6.63 3.59 17.43
C GLN A 125 5.15 3.49 17.01
N SER A 126 4.45 2.51 17.58
CA SER A 126 3.01 2.29 17.38
C SER A 126 2.55 2.09 15.93
N VAL A 127 3.43 1.55 15.07
CA VAL A 127 3.12 1.28 13.67
C VAL A 127 1.97 0.28 13.53
N LYS A 128 1.89 -0.75 14.38
CA LYS A 128 0.86 -1.79 14.30
C LYS A 128 -0.53 -1.26 14.65
N GLU A 129 -0.62 -0.40 15.65
CA GLU A 129 -1.86 0.31 16.02
C GLU A 129 -2.30 1.27 14.91
N SER A 130 -1.33 1.91 14.25
CA SER A 130 -1.58 2.75 13.07
C SER A 130 -2.12 1.94 11.90
N VAL A 131 -1.61 0.71 11.67
CA VAL A 131 -2.14 -0.20 10.63
C VAL A 131 -3.61 -0.48 10.86
N GLU A 132 -4.02 -0.93 12.05
CA GLU A 132 -5.44 -1.25 12.31
C GLU A 132 -6.35 -0.03 12.05
N THR A 133 -5.95 1.14 12.50
CA THR A 133 -6.73 2.38 12.33
C THR A 133 -6.82 2.81 10.87
N ILE A 134 -5.69 2.81 10.15
CA ILE A 134 -5.63 3.29 8.77
C ILE A 134 -6.27 2.30 7.81
N ILE A 135 -6.02 0.99 7.96
CA ILE A 135 -6.67 -0.04 7.13
C ILE A 135 -8.18 0.00 7.33
N LYS A 136 -8.68 0.22 8.54
CA LYS A 136 -10.12 0.39 8.79
C LYS A 136 -10.69 1.62 8.08
N LYS A 137 -10.00 2.77 8.12
CA LYS A 137 -10.41 3.98 7.40
C LYS A 137 -10.43 3.73 5.89
N LEU A 138 -9.36 3.19 5.32
CA LEU A 138 -9.26 2.89 3.90
C LEU A 138 -10.34 1.89 3.46
N PHE A 139 -10.62 0.87 4.26
CA PHE A 139 -11.65 -0.11 3.95
C PHE A 139 -13.04 0.52 3.79
N CYS A 140 -13.35 1.61 4.51
CA CYS A 140 -14.61 2.35 4.31
C CYS A 140 -14.76 2.92 2.90
N HIS A 141 -13.65 3.18 2.20
CA HIS A 141 -13.59 3.68 0.82
C HIS A 141 -13.35 2.58 -0.23
N THR A 142 -13.40 1.31 0.17
CA THR A 142 -13.21 0.17 -0.72
C THR A 142 -14.57 -0.40 -1.15
N ASP A 143 -14.80 -0.58 -2.45
CA ASP A 143 -16.03 -1.14 -2.99
C ASP A 143 -15.94 -2.66 -3.23
N LYS A 144 -14.75 -3.19 -3.58
CA LYS A 144 -14.54 -4.64 -3.78
C LYS A 144 -13.53 -5.22 -2.79
N THR A 145 -12.25 -4.87 -2.93
CA THR A 145 -11.17 -5.51 -2.14
C THR A 145 -10.08 -4.53 -1.76
N LEU A 146 -9.69 -4.54 -0.47
CA LEU A 146 -8.48 -3.90 0.01
C LEU A 146 -7.38 -4.96 0.11
N LEU A 147 -6.28 -4.77 -0.63
CA LEU A 147 -5.08 -5.58 -0.52
C LEU A 147 -4.10 -4.89 0.44
N PHE A 148 -3.74 -5.59 1.52
CA PHE A 148 -2.69 -5.17 2.44
C PHE A 148 -1.50 -6.12 2.36
N ASN A 149 -0.32 -5.59 2.04
CA ASN A 149 0.94 -6.31 2.04
C ASN A 149 1.90 -5.77 3.12
N CYS A 150 2.49 -6.70 3.88
CA CYS A 150 3.47 -6.43 4.91
C CYS A 150 4.49 -7.57 5.04
N LEU A 151 5.59 -7.32 5.74
CA LEU A 151 6.63 -8.32 5.97
C LEU A 151 6.21 -9.31 7.08
N SER A 152 6.55 -10.57 6.90
CA SER A 152 6.24 -11.66 7.82
C SER A 152 7.30 -11.88 8.89
N ALA A 153 6.87 -12.13 10.12
CA ALA A 153 7.72 -12.59 11.21
C ALA A 153 8.43 -13.92 10.91
N HIS A 154 7.96 -14.69 9.91
CA HIS A 154 8.59 -15.92 9.43
C HIS A 154 9.62 -15.71 8.30
N SER A 155 9.95 -14.46 7.96
CA SER A 155 11.05 -14.19 7.02
C SER A 155 12.38 -14.73 7.56
N LYS A 156 13.18 -15.33 6.68
CA LYS A 156 14.51 -15.86 7.00
C LYS A 156 15.51 -14.79 7.41
N THR A 157 15.34 -13.58 6.89
CA THR A 157 16.23 -12.44 7.14
C THR A 157 15.44 -11.27 7.70
N LYS A 158 15.95 -10.64 8.75
CA LYS A 158 15.31 -9.49 9.38
C LYS A 158 16.27 -8.30 9.44
N ASP A 159 15.74 -7.13 9.10
CA ASP A 159 16.37 -5.82 9.31
C ASP A 159 15.74 -5.17 10.53
N THR A 160 16.56 -4.64 11.45
CA THR A 160 16.08 -4.02 12.69
C THR A 160 15.29 -2.73 12.45
N ASN A 161 15.48 -2.10 11.29
CA ASN A 161 14.74 -0.92 10.86
C ASN A 161 13.37 -1.26 10.27
N LEU A 162 13.04 -2.54 10.11
CA LEU A 162 11.78 -2.99 9.54
C LEU A 162 10.91 -3.67 10.59
N VAL A 163 9.59 -3.51 10.45
CA VAL A 163 8.60 -4.21 11.25
C VAL A 163 8.13 -5.46 10.53
N TYR A 164 7.94 -6.53 11.30
CA TYR A 164 7.49 -7.82 10.81
C TYR A 164 6.22 -8.23 11.57
N PHE A 165 5.23 -8.71 10.85
CA PHE A 165 3.93 -9.10 11.36
C PHE A 165 3.85 -10.62 11.50
N ASP A 166 3.32 -11.09 12.64
CA ASP A 166 2.90 -12.47 12.73
C ASP A 166 1.66 -12.68 11.81
N PRO A 167 1.61 -13.72 10.96
CA PRO A 167 0.48 -13.94 10.06
C PRO A 167 -0.87 -14.06 10.78
N LEU A 168 -0.91 -14.64 11.98
CA LEU A 168 -2.13 -14.78 12.77
C LEU A 168 -2.57 -13.45 13.37
N GLU A 169 -1.61 -12.62 13.81
CA GLU A 169 -1.86 -11.25 14.25
C GLU A 169 -2.45 -10.40 13.11
N ALA A 170 -1.82 -10.44 11.93
CA ALA A 170 -2.29 -9.69 10.76
C ALA A 170 -3.69 -10.14 10.33
N LEU A 171 -3.94 -11.47 10.33
CA LEU A 171 -5.25 -12.04 10.04
C LEU A 171 -6.30 -11.64 11.09
N SER A 172 -5.94 -11.66 12.38
CA SER A 172 -6.82 -11.24 13.47
C SER A 172 -7.24 -9.78 13.32
N THR A 173 -6.31 -8.89 12.96
CA THR A 173 -6.62 -7.49 12.66
C THR A 173 -7.56 -7.36 11.47
N ALA A 174 -7.34 -8.10 10.39
CA ALA A 174 -8.24 -8.09 9.22
C ALA A 174 -9.67 -8.54 9.57
N PHE A 175 -9.82 -9.56 10.42
CA PHE A 175 -11.14 -10.04 10.87
C PHE A 175 -11.90 -9.08 11.78
N LYS A 176 -11.24 -8.08 12.38
CA LYS A 176 -11.95 -6.98 13.06
C LYS A 176 -12.63 -6.01 12.08
N ILE A 177 -12.27 -6.07 10.80
CA ILE A 177 -12.71 -5.13 9.75
C ILE A 177 -13.76 -5.78 8.83
N THR A 178 -13.52 -7.01 8.36
CA THR A 178 -14.45 -7.77 7.51
C THR A 178 -14.39 -9.26 7.83
N LYS A 179 -15.47 -10.01 7.60
CA LYS A 179 -15.45 -11.48 7.75
C LYS A 179 -14.89 -12.19 6.51
N SER A 180 -14.78 -11.50 5.37
CA SER A 180 -14.29 -12.06 4.12
C SER A 180 -12.83 -11.69 3.91
N VAL A 181 -11.92 -12.59 4.30
CA VAL A 181 -10.47 -12.38 4.23
C VAL A 181 -9.77 -13.56 3.55
N ASN A 182 -8.92 -13.28 2.56
CA ASN A 182 -7.93 -14.23 2.04
C ASN A 182 -6.54 -13.88 2.57
N LEU A 183 -5.78 -14.89 2.99
CA LEU A 183 -4.38 -14.74 3.40
C LEU A 183 -3.49 -15.54 2.46
N TYR A 184 -2.48 -14.87 1.90
CA TYR A 184 -1.42 -15.48 1.10
C TYR A 184 -0.08 -15.22 1.77
N HIS A 185 0.60 -16.30 2.15
CA HIS A 185 1.90 -16.27 2.84
C HIS A 185 2.95 -17.15 2.12
N SER A 186 2.63 -17.60 0.91
CA SER A 186 3.45 -18.52 0.11
C SER A 186 3.96 -17.91 -1.21
N HIS A 187 3.46 -16.73 -1.60
CA HIS A 187 3.72 -16.17 -2.93
C HIS A 187 5.11 -15.54 -3.02
N ILE A 188 5.54 -14.87 -1.96
CA ILE A 188 6.86 -14.25 -1.83
C ILE A 188 7.40 -14.60 -0.45
N GLU A 189 8.64 -15.09 -0.38
CA GLU A 189 9.29 -15.40 0.89
C GLU A 189 9.37 -14.14 1.77
N GLY A 190 8.93 -14.27 3.01
CA GLY A 190 8.94 -13.17 3.96
C GLY A 190 7.82 -12.15 3.80
N ASP A 191 6.82 -12.39 2.95
CA ASP A 191 5.70 -11.47 2.73
C ASP A 191 4.35 -12.10 3.08
N ILE A 192 3.47 -11.26 3.62
CA ILE A 192 2.04 -11.55 3.79
C ILE A 192 1.28 -10.66 2.80
N PHE A 193 0.29 -11.23 2.13
CA PHE A 193 -0.75 -10.50 1.41
C PHE A 193 -2.10 -10.88 2.01
N LEU A 194 -2.86 -9.88 2.44
CA LEU A 194 -4.22 -10.02 2.92
C LEU A 194 -5.15 -9.33 1.92
N LEU A 195 -6.17 -10.04 1.46
CA LEU A 195 -7.29 -9.45 0.73
C LEU A 195 -8.47 -9.34 1.68
N LEU A 196 -8.84 -8.12 2.04
CA LEU A 196 -10.05 -7.81 2.80
C LEU A 196 -11.13 -7.49 1.78
N ASN A 197 -12.12 -8.37 1.64
CA ASN A 197 -13.19 -8.22 0.65
C ASN A 197 -14.46 -7.66 1.30
N ARG A 198 -15.23 -6.90 0.52
CA ARG A 198 -16.62 -6.59 0.88
C ARG A 198 -17.47 -7.85 0.88
N GLU A 199 -18.39 -7.95 1.83
CA GLU A 199 -19.33 -9.07 1.86
C GLU A 199 -20.33 -8.92 0.70
N LEU A 200 -20.76 -10.02 0.08
CA LEU A 200 -21.74 -10.01 -1.02
C LEU A 200 -23.06 -9.30 -0.66
N ASN A 201 -23.34 -9.10 0.63
CA ASN A 201 -24.54 -8.44 1.14
C ASN A 201 -24.39 -6.92 1.31
N ASP A 202 -23.17 -6.37 1.26
CA ASP A 202 -22.91 -4.92 1.38
C ASP A 202 -23.10 -4.17 0.05
N LEU A 203 -23.34 -4.89 -1.06
CA LEU A 203 -23.47 -4.35 -2.41
C LEU A 203 -24.93 -4.10 -2.84
N GLN A 204 -25.90 -4.09 -1.91
CA GLN A 204 -27.26 -3.68 -2.27
C GLN A 204 -27.39 -2.15 -2.18
N PRO A 205 -27.77 -1.46 -3.27
CA PRO A 205 -28.04 -0.04 -3.21
C PRO A 205 -29.26 0.21 -2.33
N SER A 206 -29.12 1.16 -1.39
CA SER A 206 -30.22 1.78 -0.65
C SER A 206 -31.21 2.47 -1.58
#